data_AF-A0A2R6NSC5-F1
#
_entry.id   AF-A0A2R6NSC5-F1
#
_cell.length_a   1.000
_cell.length_b   1.000
_cell.length_c   1.000
_cell.angle_alpha   90.00
_cell.angle_beta   90.00
_cell.angle_gamma   90.00
#
_symmetry.space_group_name_H-M   'P 1'
#
loop_
_entity.id
_entity.type
_entity.pdbx_description
1 polymer ?
#
loop_
_entity_poly.entity_id
_entity_poly.type
_entity_poly.pdbx_seq_one_letter_code
_entity_poly.pdbx_strand_id
1 'polypeptide(L)'
;MQNGLGVERDLYDALKKINGSEEPRIISTAVWIGTRMLNKNTVEHNEFDRVSMGVYRPDSTTVTNTTAETALLTEFADILKAGGSDVIVVPEIQRIKYSKNLWNCVFGTTAAISRCALPTVFRSPHMDPGSSNSEPLPSTTTTSVDDGRSPSQLATAEVPSRTSIIKENTIPFIYDALTEMYTLGLKLFPASEAGPGLDPDIVSNTLKTTAALHTRTDSTHRPSMLVDVEMGRPMELDVVVGEVVRMGRKMEVQMPVCDI
;
A
#
# COMPACT_ATOMS: atom_id res chain seq x y z
N MET A 1 10.24 -11.15 5.81
CA MET A 1 9.20 -10.81 4.82
C MET A 1 8.01 -10.11 5.51
N GLN A 2 8.27 -9.05 6.28
CA GLN A 2 7.24 -8.35 7.07
C GLN A 2 6.61 -7.19 6.27
N ASN A 3 5.41 -6.74 6.68
CA ASN A 3 4.84 -5.50 6.17
C ASN A 3 5.60 -4.28 6.70
N GLY A 4 5.22 -3.11 6.19
CA GLY A 4 5.75 -1.84 6.67
C GLY A 4 7.11 -1.48 6.06
N LEU A 5 7.61 -0.35 6.54
CA LEU A 5 8.84 0.29 6.10
C LEU A 5 9.86 0.29 7.24
N GLY A 6 11.14 0.38 6.89
CA GLY A 6 12.22 0.50 7.88
C GLY A 6 12.52 -0.74 8.72
N VAL A 7 11.76 -1.83 8.57
CA VAL A 7 11.90 -3.08 9.37
C VAL A 7 13.28 -3.74 9.27
N GLU A 8 14.05 -3.44 8.22
CA GLU A 8 15.41 -3.96 8.04
C GLU A 8 16.47 -3.22 8.87
N ARG A 9 16.18 -1.98 9.32
CA ARG A 9 17.17 -1.06 9.87
C ARG A 9 17.82 -1.60 11.15
N ASP A 10 17.02 -2.11 12.07
CA ASP A 10 17.53 -2.62 13.34
C ASP A 10 18.44 -3.84 13.12
N LEU A 11 18.10 -4.72 12.17
CA LEU A 11 18.94 -5.85 11.79
C LEU A 11 20.24 -5.38 11.14
N TYR A 12 20.15 -4.40 10.22
CA TYR A 12 21.31 -3.81 9.58
C TYR A 12 22.28 -3.22 10.61
N ASP A 13 21.77 -2.38 11.51
CA ASP A 13 22.57 -1.71 12.54
C ASP A 13 23.18 -2.71 13.53
N ALA A 14 22.44 -3.77 13.90
CA ALA A 14 22.98 -4.84 14.74
C ALA A 14 24.14 -5.59 14.07
N LEU A 15 24.02 -5.89 12.77
CA LEU A 15 25.09 -6.55 12.01
C LEU A 15 26.32 -5.66 11.86
N LYS A 16 26.14 -4.35 11.59
CA LYS A 16 27.25 -3.38 11.56
C LYS A 16 27.94 -3.25 12.92
N LYS A 17 27.22 -3.37 14.04
CA LYS A 17 27.82 -3.35 15.39
C LYS A 17 28.69 -4.58 15.65
N ILE A 18 28.32 -5.75 15.11
CA ILE A 18 29.09 -6.99 15.24
C ILE A 18 30.35 -6.94 14.36
N ASN A 19 30.21 -6.53 13.10
CA ASN A 19 31.33 -6.39 12.17
C ASN A 19 31.18 -5.13 11.30
N GLY A 20 31.75 -4.01 11.76
CA GLY A 20 31.62 -2.73 11.06
C GLY A 20 32.29 -2.68 9.69
N SER A 21 33.25 -3.57 9.43
CA SER A 21 33.99 -3.63 8.17
C SER A 21 33.24 -4.39 7.07
N GLU A 22 32.29 -5.24 7.45
CA GLU A 22 31.48 -6.02 6.53
C GLU A 22 30.18 -5.28 6.23
N GLU A 23 29.73 -5.37 4.98
CA GLU A 23 28.45 -4.82 4.56
C GLU A 23 27.35 -5.90 4.70
N PRO A 24 26.32 -5.69 5.53
CA PRO A 24 25.25 -6.66 5.73
C PRO A 24 24.50 -6.98 4.44
N ARG A 25 24.31 -8.27 4.17
CA ARG A 25 23.53 -8.76 3.03
C ARG A 25 22.13 -9.17 3.49
N ILE A 26 21.20 -8.21 3.48
CA ILE A 26 19.82 -8.42 3.91
C ILE A 26 18.91 -8.47 2.69
N ILE A 27 18.25 -9.60 2.44
CA ILE A 27 17.18 -9.69 1.43
C ILE A 27 15.90 -9.14 2.05
N SER A 28 15.40 -8.05 1.47
CA SER A 28 14.10 -7.48 1.79
C SER A 28 13.07 -7.87 0.75
N THR A 29 11.80 -7.79 1.12
CA THR A 29 10.69 -8.25 0.28
C THR A 29 9.44 -7.38 0.41
N ALA A 30 8.70 -7.20 -0.68
CA ALA A 30 7.31 -6.78 -0.70
C ALA A 30 6.45 -7.97 -1.16
N VAL A 31 5.60 -8.47 -0.26
CA VAL A 31 4.79 -9.68 -0.50
C VAL A 31 3.32 -9.29 -0.64
N TRP A 32 2.70 -9.63 -1.76
CA TRP A 32 1.26 -9.57 -1.95
C TRP A 32 0.71 -10.99 -1.91
N ILE A 33 -0.04 -11.29 -0.86
CA ILE A 33 -0.49 -12.66 -0.57
C ILE A 33 -1.90 -12.62 0.02
N GLY A 34 -2.76 -13.51 -0.45
CA GLY A 34 -4.11 -13.67 0.08
C GLY A 34 -4.20 -14.82 1.06
N THR A 35 -3.67 -14.62 2.27
CA THR A 35 -3.68 -15.64 3.33
C THR A 35 -4.41 -15.19 4.57
N ARG A 36 -5.00 -16.16 5.27
CA ARG A 36 -5.44 -15.99 6.66
C ARG A 36 -5.27 -17.26 7.47
N MET A 37 -5.06 -17.10 8.76
CA MET A 37 -5.12 -18.21 9.72
C MET A 37 -6.59 -18.50 10.04
N LEU A 38 -7.05 -19.74 9.81
CA LEU A 38 -8.38 -20.19 10.23
C LEU A 38 -8.41 -20.62 11.70
N ASN A 39 -7.31 -21.22 12.16
CA ASN A 39 -7.07 -21.62 13.55
C ASN A 39 -5.54 -21.71 13.77
N LYS A 40 -5.08 -22.33 14.87
CA LYS A 40 -3.64 -22.38 15.21
C LYS A 40 -2.75 -23.00 14.14
N ASN A 41 -3.26 -24.01 13.40
CA ASN A 41 -2.44 -24.83 12.50
C ASN A 41 -3.03 -24.96 11.10
N THR A 42 -4.01 -24.13 10.74
CA THR A 42 -4.65 -24.16 9.42
C THR A 42 -4.60 -22.79 8.80
N VAL A 43 -4.04 -22.72 7.60
CA VAL A 43 -3.96 -21.53 6.76
C VAL A 43 -4.91 -21.72 5.59
N GLU A 44 -5.72 -20.71 5.32
CA GLU A 44 -6.39 -20.56 4.03
C GLU A 44 -5.51 -19.66 3.18
N HIS A 45 -5.16 -20.13 1.98
CA HIS A 45 -4.37 -19.42 0.99
C HIS A 45 -5.16 -19.42 -0.31
N ASN A 46 -5.39 -18.25 -0.92
CA ASN A 46 -6.07 -18.16 -2.21
C ASN A 46 -5.11 -18.42 -3.39
N GLU A 47 -5.50 -18.20 -4.63
CA GLU A 47 -4.63 -18.49 -5.78
C GLU A 47 -3.53 -17.43 -6.04
N PHE A 48 -3.42 -16.41 -5.19
CA PHE A 48 -2.58 -15.24 -5.44
C PHE A 48 -1.44 -15.11 -4.41
N ASP A 49 -0.21 -15.23 -4.91
CA ASP A 49 1.04 -14.93 -4.20
C ASP A 49 2.06 -14.31 -5.16
N ARG A 50 2.53 -13.11 -4.83
CA ARG A 50 3.61 -12.42 -5.55
C ARG A 50 4.60 -11.82 -4.57
N VAL A 51 5.88 -12.14 -4.75
CA VAL A 51 7.00 -11.63 -3.97
C VAL A 51 7.90 -10.78 -4.85
N SER A 52 8.00 -9.49 -4.53
CA SER A 52 9.11 -8.68 -5.03
C SER A 52 10.24 -8.68 -4.01
N MET A 53 11.49 -8.85 -4.44
CA MET A 53 12.64 -8.91 -3.54
C MET A 53 13.87 -8.19 -4.08
N GLY A 54 14.69 -7.67 -3.17
CA GLY A 54 15.96 -7.03 -3.48
C GLY A 54 16.81 -6.91 -2.22
N VAL A 55 18.05 -6.47 -2.39
CA VAL A 55 18.95 -6.25 -1.24
C VAL A 55 18.59 -4.92 -0.58
N TYR A 56 18.44 -4.93 0.74
CA TYR A 56 18.27 -3.72 1.52
C TYR A 56 19.58 -2.95 1.59
N ARG A 57 19.49 -1.63 1.38
CA ARG A 57 20.61 -0.69 1.51
C ARG A 57 20.13 0.51 2.34
N PRO A 58 20.98 1.13 3.18
CA PRO A 58 20.61 2.38 3.84
C PRO A 58 20.34 3.52 2.84
N ASP A 59 21.06 3.50 1.72
CA ASP A 59 20.84 4.38 0.57
C ASP A 59 19.78 3.80 -0.37
N SER A 60 18.77 4.61 -0.71
CA SER A 60 17.67 4.25 -1.61
C SER A 60 17.86 4.73 -3.05
N THR A 61 19.02 5.26 -3.41
CA THR A 61 19.27 5.80 -4.77
C THR A 61 19.96 4.81 -5.72
N THR A 62 20.43 3.66 -5.19
CA THR A 62 21.05 2.61 -6.00
C THR A 62 20.00 1.84 -6.80
N VAL A 63 20.03 1.99 -8.12
CA VAL A 63 19.07 1.40 -9.08
C VAL A 63 19.62 0.21 -9.86
N THR A 64 20.76 -0.33 -9.48
CA THR A 64 21.37 -1.53 -10.09
C THR A 64 21.85 -2.50 -9.01
N ASN A 65 21.79 -3.81 -9.31
CA ASN A 65 22.40 -4.83 -8.47
C ASN A 65 23.82 -5.13 -8.96
N THR A 66 24.73 -5.38 -8.03
CA THR A 66 26.03 -6.00 -8.34
C THR A 66 25.84 -7.45 -8.80
N THR A 67 26.88 -8.04 -9.41
CA THR A 67 26.88 -9.46 -9.78
C THR A 67 26.65 -10.36 -8.57
N ALA A 68 27.26 -10.03 -7.42
CA ALA A 68 27.12 -10.81 -6.19
C ALA A 68 25.69 -10.74 -5.62
N GLU A 69 25.07 -9.56 -5.62
CA GLU A 69 23.69 -9.39 -5.17
C GLU A 69 22.71 -10.09 -6.12
N THR A 70 22.96 -10.02 -7.42
CA THR A 70 22.15 -10.72 -8.43
C THR A 70 22.19 -12.23 -8.22
N ALA A 71 23.36 -12.80 -7.97
CA ALA A 71 23.51 -14.22 -7.68
C ALA A 71 22.76 -14.62 -6.40
N LEU A 72 22.96 -13.86 -5.32
CA LEU A 72 22.28 -14.05 -4.03
C LEU A 72 20.74 -14.04 -4.17
N LEU A 73 20.21 -13.03 -4.87
CA LEU A 73 18.78 -12.87 -5.08
C LEU A 73 18.21 -13.98 -5.97
N THR A 74 18.96 -14.40 -7.00
CA THR A 74 18.54 -15.47 -7.92
C THR A 74 18.42 -16.80 -7.19
N GLU A 75 19.42 -17.17 -6.38
CA GLU A 75 19.39 -18.41 -5.60
C GLU A 75 18.16 -18.48 -4.68
N PHE A 76 17.87 -17.40 -3.96
CA PHE A 76 16.68 -17.37 -3.10
C PHE A 76 15.36 -17.29 -3.88
N ALA A 77 15.34 -16.57 -5.01
CA ALA A 77 14.16 -16.50 -5.87
C ALA A 77 13.79 -17.86 -6.47
N ASP A 78 14.79 -18.67 -6.86
CA ASP A 78 14.56 -19.99 -7.44
C ASP A 78 13.94 -20.96 -6.43
N ILE A 79 14.30 -20.86 -5.15
CA ILE A 79 13.65 -21.61 -4.06
C ILE A 79 12.16 -21.27 -3.97
N LEU A 80 11.82 -19.98 -3.98
CA LEU A 80 10.41 -19.54 -3.89
C LEU A 80 9.60 -19.91 -5.14
N LYS A 81 10.19 -19.76 -6.33
CA LYS A 81 9.57 -20.18 -7.59
C LYS A 81 9.32 -21.68 -7.64
N ALA A 82 10.26 -22.50 -7.15
CA ALA A 82 10.06 -23.93 -7.01
C ALA A 82 8.92 -24.28 -6.04
N GLY A 83 8.65 -23.42 -5.06
CA GLY A 83 7.49 -23.48 -4.17
C GLY A 83 6.16 -22.98 -4.78
N GLY A 84 6.19 -22.41 -5.98
CA GLY A 84 5.01 -21.94 -6.71
C GLY A 84 4.73 -20.42 -6.62
N SER A 85 5.57 -19.65 -5.93
CA SER A 85 5.41 -18.19 -5.85
C SER A 85 5.77 -17.49 -7.16
N ASP A 86 5.05 -16.43 -7.52
CA ASP A 86 5.51 -15.48 -8.54
C ASP A 86 6.56 -14.54 -7.92
N VAL A 87 7.78 -14.53 -8.46
CA VAL A 87 8.92 -13.83 -7.85
C VAL A 87 9.55 -12.85 -8.82
N ILE A 88 9.61 -11.58 -8.38
CA ILE A 88 10.21 -10.48 -9.10
C ILE A 88 11.45 -10.00 -8.34
N VAL A 89 12.63 -10.13 -8.94
CA VAL A 89 13.86 -9.55 -8.41
C VAL A 89 13.99 -8.11 -8.89
N VAL A 90 14.22 -7.18 -7.97
CA VAL A 90 14.33 -5.74 -8.24
C VAL A 90 15.67 -5.19 -7.75
N PRO A 91 16.19 -4.12 -8.38
CA PRO A 91 17.42 -3.49 -7.93
C PRO A 91 17.25 -2.63 -6.68
N GLU A 92 16.05 -2.06 -6.48
CA GLU A 92 15.74 -1.15 -5.38
C GLU A 92 14.42 -1.58 -4.72
N ILE A 93 14.53 -2.36 -3.65
CA ILE A 93 13.38 -2.95 -2.97
C ILE A 93 12.61 -1.93 -2.12
N GLN A 94 13.28 -0.90 -1.58
CA GLN A 94 12.63 0.08 -0.71
C GLN A 94 11.50 0.83 -1.41
N ARG A 95 11.63 1.19 -2.70
CA ARG A 95 10.56 1.83 -3.48
C ARG A 95 9.38 0.91 -3.72
N ILE A 96 9.62 -0.37 -4.00
CA ILE A 96 8.54 -1.35 -4.16
C ILE A 96 7.79 -1.54 -2.84
N LYS A 97 8.51 -1.62 -1.71
CA LYS A 97 7.91 -1.65 -0.38
C LYS A 97 7.13 -0.37 -0.08
N TYR A 98 7.66 0.79 -0.46
CA TYR A 98 6.97 2.07 -0.30
C TYR A 98 5.65 2.10 -1.06
N SER A 99 5.65 1.72 -2.34
CA SER A 99 4.44 1.62 -3.16
C SER A 99 3.43 0.63 -2.59
N LYS A 100 3.87 -0.52 -2.06
CA LYS A 100 2.99 -1.45 -1.34
C LYS A 100 2.43 -0.81 -0.06
N ASN A 101 3.28 -0.16 0.72
CA ASN A 101 2.91 0.43 2.00
C ASN A 101 1.98 1.63 1.83
N LEU A 102 2.04 2.35 0.71
CA LEU A 102 1.10 3.41 0.35
C LEU A 102 -0.35 2.91 0.40
N TRP A 103 -0.62 1.69 -0.08
CA TRP A 103 -1.94 1.08 0.04
C TRP A 103 -2.29 0.73 1.50
N ASN A 104 -1.38 0.07 2.22
CA ASN A 104 -1.62 -0.32 3.62
C ASN A 104 -1.83 0.89 4.54
N CYS A 105 -1.01 1.92 4.39
CA CYS A 105 -1.04 3.15 5.18
C CYS A 105 -2.35 3.89 5.02
N VAL A 106 -2.92 3.92 3.81
CA VAL A 106 -4.18 4.63 3.56
C VAL A 106 -5.39 3.71 3.70
N PHE A 107 -5.49 2.66 2.90
CA PHE A 107 -6.67 1.79 2.87
C PHE A 107 -6.73 0.82 4.05
N GLY A 108 -5.60 0.27 4.46
CA GLY A 108 -5.52 -0.60 5.65
C GLY A 108 -5.95 0.17 6.90
N THR A 109 -5.41 1.37 7.10
CA THR A 109 -5.77 2.26 8.22
C THR A 109 -7.22 2.74 8.15
N THR A 110 -7.71 3.16 6.97
CA THR A 110 -9.11 3.59 6.80
C THR A 110 -10.07 2.49 7.20
N ALA A 111 -9.83 1.26 6.76
CA ALA A 111 -10.64 0.10 7.10
C ALA A 111 -10.57 -0.19 8.61
N ALA A 112 -9.38 -0.14 9.21
CA ALA A 112 -9.16 -0.40 10.63
C ALA A 112 -9.87 0.62 11.54
N ILE A 113 -9.75 1.92 11.26
CA ILE A 113 -10.36 2.99 12.08
C ILE A 113 -11.88 2.99 11.93
N SER A 114 -12.39 2.85 10.71
CA SER A 114 -13.84 2.80 10.46
C SER A 114 -14.49 1.48 10.89
N ARG A 115 -13.68 0.44 11.15
CA ARG A 115 -14.11 -0.96 11.36
C ARG A 115 -14.99 -1.48 10.22
N CYS A 116 -14.78 -0.96 9.02
CA CYS A 116 -15.59 -1.25 7.84
C CYS A 116 -14.71 -1.74 6.69
N ALA A 117 -15.18 -2.74 5.94
CA ALA A 117 -14.46 -3.22 4.76
C ALA A 117 -14.62 -2.23 3.59
N LEU A 118 -13.65 -2.19 2.66
CA LEU A 118 -13.63 -1.23 1.55
C LEU A 118 -14.87 -1.22 0.63
N PRO A 119 -15.64 -2.32 0.47
CA PRO A 119 -16.94 -2.24 -0.21
C PRO A 119 -17.91 -1.23 0.42
N THR A 120 -17.84 -0.95 1.73
CA THR A 120 -18.70 0.07 2.35
C THR A 120 -18.34 1.49 1.92
N VAL A 121 -17.17 1.71 1.34
CA VAL A 121 -16.74 2.99 0.77
C VAL A 121 -17.19 3.10 -0.68
N PHE A 122 -16.90 2.07 -1.49
CA PHE A 122 -17.01 2.17 -2.95
C PHE A 122 -18.28 1.57 -3.55
N ARG A 123 -18.87 0.54 -2.93
CA ARG A 123 -20.00 -0.20 -3.51
C ARG A 123 -21.32 0.49 -3.22
N SER A 124 -22.02 0.87 -4.28
CA SER A 124 -23.38 1.40 -4.18
C SER A 124 -24.34 0.35 -3.56
N PRO A 125 -25.30 0.75 -2.70
CA PRO A 125 -26.17 -0.19 -1.99
C PRO A 125 -26.95 -1.15 -2.90
N HIS A 126 -27.33 -0.71 -4.10
CA HIS A 126 -28.06 -1.56 -5.07
C HIS A 126 -27.23 -2.75 -5.57
N MET A 127 -25.90 -2.67 -5.48
CA MET A 127 -24.97 -3.74 -5.84
C MET A 127 -24.64 -4.67 -4.67
N ASP A 128 -25.24 -4.48 -3.48
CA ASP A 128 -25.00 -5.38 -2.37
C ASP A 128 -25.56 -6.79 -2.66
N PRO A 129 -24.88 -7.86 -2.20
CA PRO A 129 -25.40 -9.22 -2.33
C PRO A 129 -26.81 -9.34 -1.73
N GLY A 130 -27.79 -9.73 -2.56
CA GLY A 130 -29.19 -9.87 -2.14
C GLY A 130 -30.02 -8.58 -2.16
N SER A 131 -29.49 -7.47 -2.69
CA SER A 131 -30.27 -6.24 -2.89
C SER A 131 -31.42 -6.45 -3.89
N SER A 132 -32.62 -5.98 -3.52
CA SER A 132 -33.79 -5.89 -4.39
C SER A 132 -33.88 -4.56 -5.15
N ASN A 133 -33.00 -3.59 -4.84
CA ASN A 133 -33.02 -2.26 -5.43
C ASN A 133 -32.37 -2.27 -6.80
N SER A 134 -33.05 -1.69 -7.80
CA SER A 134 -32.59 -1.63 -9.19
C SER A 134 -31.86 -0.36 -9.58
N GLU A 135 -31.80 0.65 -8.69
CA GLU A 135 -31.38 2.00 -9.11
C GLU A 135 -30.06 2.46 -8.46
N PRO A 136 -29.15 3.03 -9.27
CA PRO A 136 -27.95 3.69 -8.78
C PRO A 136 -28.28 4.96 -8.00
N LEU A 137 -27.30 5.47 -7.25
CA LEU A 137 -27.40 6.80 -6.64
C LEU A 137 -27.77 7.84 -7.71
N PRO A 138 -28.68 8.78 -7.42
CA PRO A 138 -29.04 9.83 -8.37
C PRO A 138 -27.77 10.56 -8.81
N SER A 139 -27.55 10.61 -10.12
CA SER A 139 -26.43 11.33 -10.71
C SER A 139 -26.61 12.82 -10.44
N THR A 140 -25.82 13.37 -9.53
CA THR A 140 -25.70 14.82 -9.36
C THR A 140 -24.99 15.38 -10.58
N THR A 141 -25.75 15.72 -11.61
CA THR A 141 -25.28 16.50 -12.76
C THR A 141 -25.13 17.94 -12.32
N THR A 142 -23.91 18.42 -12.09
CA THR A 142 -23.64 19.85 -11.89
C THR A 142 -22.95 20.43 -13.12
N THR A 143 -23.69 21.29 -13.81
CA THR A 143 -23.23 22.22 -14.85
C THR A 143 -22.25 23.23 -14.24
N SER A 144 -21.12 23.45 -14.91
CA SER A 144 -19.99 24.27 -14.46
C SER A 144 -20.29 25.77 -14.36
N VAL A 145 -20.08 26.36 -13.19
CA VAL A 145 -19.33 27.62 -12.90
C VAL A 145 -18.88 27.48 -11.43
N ASP A 146 -17.57 27.61 -11.16
CA ASP A 146 -16.90 27.52 -9.83
C ASP A 146 -17.79 27.06 -8.65
N ASP A 147 -17.91 25.74 -8.45
CA ASP A 147 -18.89 25.16 -7.52
C ASP A 147 -18.36 24.95 -6.09
N GLY A 148 -17.20 25.54 -5.76
CA GLY A 148 -16.60 25.48 -4.43
C GLY A 148 -15.96 24.13 -4.06
N ARG A 149 -15.89 23.17 -4.99
CA ARG A 149 -15.17 21.91 -4.74
C ARG A 149 -13.66 22.10 -4.63
N SER A 150 -13.07 21.42 -3.67
CA SER A 150 -11.61 21.31 -3.51
C SER A 150 -10.96 20.53 -4.68
N PRO A 151 -9.63 20.68 -4.89
CA PRO A 151 -8.92 19.89 -5.90
C PRO A 151 -9.11 18.37 -5.76
N SER A 152 -9.14 17.83 -4.54
CA SER A 152 -9.35 16.40 -4.30
C SER A 152 -10.79 15.96 -4.59
N GLN A 153 -11.79 16.80 -4.34
CA GLN A 153 -13.18 16.55 -4.77
C GLN A 153 -13.33 16.54 -6.30
N LEU A 154 -12.58 17.38 -7.01
CA LEU A 154 -12.54 17.36 -8.48
C LEU A 154 -11.82 16.11 -9.00
N ALA A 155 -10.66 15.77 -8.44
CA ALA A 155 -9.85 14.62 -8.84
C ALA A 155 -10.57 13.27 -8.63
N THR A 156 -11.51 13.22 -7.69
CA THR A 156 -12.23 11.99 -7.30
C THR A 156 -13.68 11.93 -7.76
N ALA A 157 -14.14 12.89 -8.57
CA ALA A 157 -15.55 13.02 -8.96
C ALA A 157 -16.14 11.77 -9.65
N GLU A 158 -15.32 11.04 -10.40
CA GLU A 158 -15.70 9.81 -11.13
C GLU A 158 -15.48 8.52 -10.31
N VAL A 159 -14.93 8.62 -9.10
CA VAL A 159 -14.72 7.44 -8.26
C VAL A 159 -16.08 6.97 -7.71
N PRO A 160 -16.42 5.68 -7.86
CA PRO A 160 -17.69 5.16 -7.34
C PRO A 160 -17.72 5.26 -5.82
N SER A 161 -18.91 5.43 -5.26
CA SER A 161 -19.11 5.60 -3.83
C SER A 161 -20.40 4.94 -3.38
N ARG A 162 -20.44 4.57 -2.09
CA ARG A 162 -21.64 4.02 -1.47
C ARG A 162 -22.70 5.09 -1.18
N THR A 163 -22.28 6.31 -0.82
CA THR A 163 -23.16 7.43 -0.49
C THR A 163 -22.57 8.76 -0.97
N SER A 164 -23.39 9.79 -1.11
CA SER A 164 -22.92 11.15 -1.45
C SER A 164 -21.96 11.71 -0.39
N ILE A 165 -22.22 11.46 0.90
CA ILE A 165 -21.33 11.92 1.99
C ILE A 165 -19.92 11.31 1.85
N ILE A 166 -19.84 10.01 1.52
CA ILE A 166 -18.56 9.33 1.26
C ILE A 166 -17.87 9.93 0.02
N LYS A 167 -18.65 10.20 -1.04
CA LYS A 167 -18.16 10.85 -2.27
C LYS A 167 -17.58 12.23 -2.01
N GLU A 168 -18.24 13.02 -1.18
CA GLU A 168 -17.92 14.43 -0.94
C GLU A 168 -16.79 14.61 0.08
N ASN A 169 -16.59 13.66 1.00
CA ASN A 169 -15.70 13.84 2.15
C ASN A 169 -14.64 12.73 2.27
N THR A 170 -15.06 11.45 2.27
CA THR A 170 -14.15 10.33 2.57
C THR A 170 -13.21 10.01 1.41
N ILE A 171 -13.71 9.93 0.18
CA ILE A 171 -12.87 9.63 -0.99
C ILE A 171 -11.85 10.75 -1.28
N PRO A 172 -12.22 12.05 -1.21
CA PRO A 172 -11.26 13.15 -1.29
C PRO A 172 -10.18 13.07 -0.20
N PHE A 173 -10.56 12.77 1.05
CA PHE A 173 -9.60 12.59 2.15
C PHE A 173 -8.62 11.42 1.90
N ILE A 174 -9.12 10.29 1.40
CA ILE A 174 -8.27 9.15 0.98
C ILE A 174 -7.31 9.60 -0.13
N TYR A 175 -7.78 10.38 -1.10
CA TYR A 175 -6.94 10.91 -2.18
C TYR A 175 -5.86 11.85 -1.64
N ASP A 176 -6.18 12.73 -0.70
CA ASP A 176 -5.23 13.62 -0.05
C ASP A 176 -4.16 12.82 0.72
N ALA A 177 -4.55 11.77 1.46
CA ALA A 177 -3.61 10.87 2.14
C ALA A 177 -2.64 10.17 1.15
N LEU A 178 -3.17 9.66 0.03
CA LEU A 178 -2.35 9.07 -1.03
C LEU A 178 -1.41 10.10 -1.66
N THR A 179 -1.85 11.36 -1.78
CA THR A 179 -1.08 12.47 -2.35
C THR A 179 0.06 12.92 -1.43
N GLU A 180 -0.14 12.92 -0.10
CA GLU A 180 0.94 13.12 0.86
C GLU A 180 2.01 12.04 0.75
N MET A 181 1.58 10.78 0.72
CA MET A 181 2.47 9.63 0.48
C MET A 181 3.22 9.79 -0.85
N TYR A 182 2.57 10.25 -1.91
CA TYR A 182 3.25 10.49 -3.18
C TYR A 182 4.28 11.61 -3.09
N THR A 183 3.97 12.71 -2.40
CA THR A 183 4.87 13.85 -2.22
C THR A 183 6.13 13.48 -1.42
N LEU A 184 5.97 12.68 -0.36
CA LEU A 184 7.11 12.10 0.35
C LEU A 184 7.90 11.14 -0.56
N GLY A 185 7.21 10.33 -1.34
CA GLY A 185 7.81 9.41 -2.30
C GLY A 185 8.72 10.10 -3.33
N LEU A 186 8.32 11.28 -3.83
CA LEU A 186 9.14 12.07 -4.76
C LEU A 186 10.49 12.53 -4.15
N LYS A 187 10.56 12.69 -2.83
CA LYS A 187 11.81 13.03 -2.11
C LYS A 187 12.66 11.79 -1.84
N LEU A 188 12.02 10.67 -1.48
CA LEU A 188 12.70 9.41 -1.16
C LEU A 188 13.24 8.69 -2.41
N PHE A 189 12.53 8.82 -3.52
CA PHE A 189 12.80 8.13 -4.78
C PHE A 189 12.75 9.13 -5.94
N PRO A 190 13.76 10.00 -6.05
CA PRO A 190 13.79 11.02 -7.11
C PRO A 190 13.89 10.37 -8.50
N ALA A 191 13.44 11.12 -9.51
CA ALA A 191 13.62 10.73 -10.89
C ALA A 191 15.11 10.61 -11.24
N SER A 192 15.42 9.69 -12.15
CA SER A 192 16.75 9.48 -12.70
C SER A 192 16.66 9.20 -14.20
N GLU A 193 17.80 9.01 -14.86
CA GLU A 193 17.83 8.57 -16.27
C GLU A 193 17.08 7.25 -16.49
N ALA A 194 16.93 6.43 -15.45
CA ALA A 194 16.22 5.16 -15.52
C ALA A 194 14.69 5.29 -15.41
N GLY A 195 14.15 6.47 -15.07
CA GLY A 195 12.71 6.70 -15.01
C GLY A 195 12.27 7.71 -13.95
N PRO A 196 10.95 7.84 -13.72
CA PRO A 196 10.38 8.92 -12.91
C PRO A 196 10.64 8.79 -11.39
N GLY A 197 11.32 7.73 -10.94
CA GLY A 197 11.40 7.41 -9.52
C GLY A 197 10.15 6.64 -9.10
N LEU A 198 9.24 7.29 -8.39
CA LEU A 198 7.90 6.76 -8.10
C LEU A 198 6.98 6.90 -9.33
N ASP A 199 6.05 5.97 -9.51
CA ASP A 199 5.05 6.04 -10.59
C ASP A 199 4.21 7.32 -10.44
N PRO A 200 4.20 8.24 -11.43
CA PRO A 200 3.46 9.49 -11.34
C PRO A 200 1.94 9.30 -11.24
N ASP A 201 1.43 8.15 -11.70
CA ASP A 201 0.02 7.82 -11.66
C ASP A 201 -0.36 6.98 -10.43
N ILE A 202 0.58 6.69 -9.51
CA ILE A 202 0.35 5.76 -8.39
C ILE A 202 -0.87 6.13 -7.54
N VAL A 203 -1.13 7.43 -7.31
CA VAL A 203 -2.28 7.90 -6.53
C VAL A 203 -3.59 7.54 -7.24
N SER A 204 -3.73 7.97 -8.50
CA SER A 204 -4.91 7.73 -9.33
C SER A 204 -5.12 6.23 -9.55
N ASN A 205 -4.07 5.50 -9.91
CA ASN A 205 -4.13 4.07 -10.19
C ASN A 205 -4.48 3.26 -8.94
N THR A 206 -3.88 3.57 -7.80
CA THR A 206 -4.17 2.88 -6.53
C THR A 206 -5.62 3.11 -6.13
N LEU A 207 -6.11 4.36 -6.19
CA LEU A 207 -7.49 4.67 -5.84
C LEU A 207 -8.49 4.01 -6.79
N LYS A 208 -8.34 4.19 -8.11
CA LYS A 208 -9.27 3.66 -9.11
C LYS A 208 -9.29 2.14 -9.15
N THR A 209 -8.14 1.49 -9.08
CA THR A 209 -8.05 0.02 -9.10
C THR A 209 -8.66 -0.57 -7.81
N THR A 210 -8.40 0.05 -6.65
CA THR A 210 -9.01 -0.36 -5.38
C THR A 210 -10.52 -0.18 -5.43
N ALA A 211 -11.02 0.97 -5.91
CA ALA A 211 -12.43 1.23 -6.06
C ALA A 211 -13.10 0.20 -7.00
N ALA A 212 -12.53 -0.03 -8.18
CA ALA A 212 -13.02 -1.00 -9.15
C ALA A 212 -13.04 -2.44 -8.60
N LEU A 213 -12.05 -2.82 -7.79
CA LEU A 213 -12.03 -4.13 -7.13
C LEU A 213 -13.16 -4.25 -6.10
N HIS A 214 -13.45 -3.20 -5.35
CA HIS A 214 -14.40 -3.24 -4.24
C HIS A 214 -15.84 -2.88 -4.59
N THR A 215 -16.11 -2.39 -5.81
CA THR A 215 -17.48 -2.30 -6.33
C THR A 215 -18.05 -3.65 -6.73
N ARG A 216 -17.21 -4.62 -7.14
CA ARG A 216 -17.65 -5.97 -7.54
C ARG A 216 -18.41 -6.67 -6.41
N THR A 217 -19.46 -7.40 -6.73
CA THR A 217 -20.34 -8.07 -5.76
C THR A 217 -19.66 -9.22 -5.01
N ASP A 218 -18.68 -9.87 -5.65
CA ASP A 218 -17.86 -10.95 -5.09
C ASP A 218 -16.72 -10.45 -4.19
N SER A 219 -16.47 -9.14 -4.15
CA SER A 219 -15.40 -8.54 -3.35
C SER A 219 -15.77 -8.52 -1.87
N THR A 220 -15.22 -9.46 -1.13
CA THR A 220 -15.43 -9.59 0.33
C THR A 220 -14.13 -9.41 1.11
N HIS A 221 -13.06 -9.01 0.42
CA HIS A 221 -11.74 -8.89 1.00
C HIS A 221 -11.70 -7.89 2.16
N ARG A 222 -11.01 -8.30 3.23
CA ARG A 222 -10.78 -7.52 4.45
C ARG A 222 -9.28 -7.30 4.59
N PRO A 223 -8.79 -6.04 4.67
CA PRO A 223 -7.38 -5.77 4.89
C PRO A 223 -6.90 -6.33 6.24
N SER A 224 -5.63 -6.71 6.35
CA SER A 224 -5.08 -7.36 7.56
C SER A 224 -5.28 -6.52 8.84
N MET A 225 -5.06 -5.20 8.76
CA MET A 225 -5.25 -4.30 9.91
C MET A 225 -6.69 -4.31 10.43
N LEU A 226 -7.69 -4.37 9.55
CA LEU A 226 -9.10 -4.51 9.96
C LEU A 226 -9.32 -5.85 10.67
N VAL A 227 -8.78 -6.95 10.14
CA VAL A 227 -8.86 -8.27 10.77
C VAL A 227 -8.22 -8.26 12.16
N ASP A 228 -7.08 -7.59 12.32
CA ASP A 228 -6.41 -7.45 13.62
C ASP A 228 -7.27 -6.69 14.64
N VAL A 229 -7.91 -5.59 14.24
CA VAL A 229 -8.86 -4.85 15.09
C VAL A 229 -10.02 -5.75 15.53
N GLU A 230 -10.61 -6.51 14.61
CA GLU A 230 -11.74 -7.40 14.92
C GLU A 230 -11.37 -8.54 15.87
N MET A 231 -10.13 -9.03 15.75
CA MET A 231 -9.61 -10.10 16.58
C MET A 231 -8.98 -9.59 17.90
N GLY A 232 -8.96 -8.27 18.13
CA GLY A 232 -8.32 -7.68 19.30
C GLY A 232 -6.80 -7.88 19.34
N ARG A 233 -6.16 -8.04 18.18
CA ARG A 233 -4.71 -8.22 18.06
C ARG A 233 -4.00 -6.87 17.90
N PRO A 234 -2.73 -6.76 18.34
CA PRO A 234 -1.89 -5.61 17.98
C PRO A 234 -1.76 -5.49 16.46
N MET A 235 -1.87 -4.27 15.94
CA MET A 235 -1.65 -3.94 14.53
C MET A 235 -0.19 -3.51 14.29
N GLU A 236 0.27 -3.61 13.05
CA GLU A 236 1.60 -3.16 12.59
C GLU A 236 1.67 -1.62 12.38
N LEU A 237 1.01 -0.83 13.24
CA LEU A 237 0.80 0.60 13.05
C LEU A 237 2.13 1.39 12.95
N ASP A 238 3.11 1.06 13.78
CA ASP A 238 4.38 1.80 13.81
C ASP A 238 5.18 1.64 12.52
N VAL A 239 5.21 0.45 11.91
CA VAL A 239 5.98 0.22 10.68
C VAL A 239 5.19 0.59 9.42
N VAL A 240 3.85 0.64 9.49
CA VAL A 240 2.99 1.02 8.36
C VAL A 240 2.77 2.53 8.30
N VAL A 241 2.37 3.16 9.40
CA VAL A 241 2.04 4.61 9.47
C VAL A 241 3.15 5.38 10.19
N GLY A 242 3.64 4.87 11.33
CA GLY A 242 4.66 5.54 12.13
C GLY A 242 5.95 5.82 11.35
N GLU A 243 6.42 4.86 10.54
CA GLU A 243 7.61 5.03 9.72
C GLU A 243 7.40 6.05 8.59
N VAL A 244 6.22 6.08 7.97
CA VAL A 244 5.88 7.09 6.98
C VAL A 244 6.00 8.49 7.58
N VAL A 245 5.41 8.71 8.76
CA VAL A 245 5.46 10.01 9.44
C VAL A 245 6.90 10.36 9.84
N ARG A 246 7.70 9.40 10.33
CA ARG A 246 9.12 9.60 10.65
C ARG A 246 9.95 9.95 9.41
N MET A 247 9.69 9.30 8.27
CA MET A 247 10.32 9.63 6.99
C MET A 247 9.91 11.03 6.51
N GLY A 248 8.63 11.39 6.63
CA GLY A 248 8.11 12.73 6.33
C GLY A 248 8.85 13.83 7.10
N ARG A 249 8.94 13.69 8.42
CA ARG A 249 9.70 14.61 9.29
C ARG A 249 11.17 14.71 8.89
N LYS A 250 11.83 13.58 8.59
CA LYS A 250 13.24 13.56 8.15
C LYS A 250 13.46 14.27 6.80
N MET A 251 12.49 14.17 5.89
CA MET A 251 12.55 14.79 4.56
C MET A 251 11.90 16.17 4.51
N GLU A 252 11.50 16.72 5.66
CA GLU A 252 10.80 18.02 5.79
C GLU A 252 9.51 18.09 4.94
N VAL A 253 8.84 16.96 4.76
CA VAL A 253 7.54 16.86 4.08
C VAL A 253 6.43 16.84 5.13
N GLN A 254 5.47 17.75 4.98
CA GLN A 254 4.28 17.79 5.83
C GLN A 254 3.38 16.58 5.53
N MET A 255 2.93 15.92 6.60
CA MET A 255 2.07 14.73 6.52
C MET A 255 0.78 14.88 7.36
N PRO A 256 0.05 16.02 7.34
CA PRO A 256 -1.07 16.27 8.26
C PRO A 256 -2.24 15.29 8.14
N VAL A 257 -2.44 14.64 6.99
CA VAL A 257 -3.46 13.60 6.81
C VAL A 257 -2.96 12.25 7.31
N CYS A 258 -1.66 11.94 7.19
CA CYS A 258 -1.10 10.68 7.69
C CYS A 258 -0.65 10.72 9.17
N ASP A 259 -0.41 11.90 9.74
CA ASP A 259 0.01 12.16 11.14
C ASP A 259 -1.21 12.51 12.01
N ILE A 260 -2.11 11.53 12.19
CA ILE A 260 -3.35 11.63 12.99
C ILE A 260 -3.14 11.08 14.41
#